data_AF-A0A2E3BQY7-F1
#
_entry.id   AF-A0A2E3BQY7-F1
#
_cell.length_a   1.000
_cell.length_b   1.000
_cell.length_c   1.000
_cell.angle_alpha   90.00
_cell.angle_beta   90.00
_cell.angle_gamma   90.00
#
_symmetry.space_group_name_H-M   'P 1'
#
loop_
_entity.id
_entity.type
_entity.pdbx_description
1 polymer ?
#
loop_
_entity_poly.entity_id
_entity_poly.type
_entity_poly.pdbx_seq_one_letter_code
_entity_poly.pdbx_strand_id
1 'polypeptide(L)'
;MVTPTGMALLATLADFSQPVMNINSIGYGLGTRDPESYPNVLSLWIGDLSVPKDETGIILLETNLDDTTGETLGYVQEKLFELGARDVWFTSIQMKKNRPGVLLSSLIDESIKERIADFIMLETSTLGIRVRPVERIEADREIESFESSLGNVGIKLKKKNGLVVSVSPEYEDCKKIASNDSIPLNQVVFLVKREAEGIYLQNI
;
A
#
# COMPACT_ATOMS: atom_id res chain seq x y z
N MET A 1 -20.21 -33.08 12.56
CA MET A 1 -20.50 -34.21 11.66
C MET A 1 -21.27 -33.66 10.47
N VAL A 2 -20.79 -33.87 9.23
CA VAL A 2 -21.43 -33.33 8.01
C VAL A 2 -22.16 -34.46 7.29
N THR A 3 -23.39 -34.24 6.83
CA THR A 3 -24.11 -35.25 6.01
C THR A 3 -23.47 -35.37 4.64
N PRO A 4 -23.60 -36.51 3.93
CA PRO A 4 -23.03 -36.65 2.58
C PRO A 4 -23.46 -35.52 1.61
N THR A 5 -24.71 -35.06 1.71
CA THR A 5 -25.22 -33.91 0.94
C THR A 5 -24.56 -32.59 1.36
N GLY A 6 -24.42 -32.35 2.67
CA GLY A 6 -23.72 -31.15 3.17
C GLY A 6 -22.26 -31.13 2.75
N MET A 7 -21.60 -32.29 2.71
CA MET A 7 -20.22 -32.42 2.27
C MET A 7 -20.08 -32.14 0.77
N ALA A 8 -21.03 -32.62 -0.05
CA ALA A 8 -21.05 -32.33 -1.48
C ALA A 8 -21.24 -30.84 -1.77
N LEU A 9 -22.10 -30.14 -1.03
CA LEU A 9 -22.29 -28.69 -1.16
C LEU A 9 -21.02 -27.93 -0.77
N LEU A 10 -20.41 -28.26 0.38
CA LEU A 10 -19.18 -27.60 0.81
C LEU A 10 -18.03 -27.84 -0.16
N ALA A 11 -17.87 -29.07 -0.65
CA ALA A 11 -16.79 -29.41 -1.59
C ALA A 11 -16.92 -28.72 -2.95
N THR A 12 -18.13 -28.29 -3.34
CA THR A 12 -18.39 -27.71 -4.67
C THR A 12 -18.59 -26.20 -4.65
N LEU A 13 -19.09 -25.64 -3.54
CA LEU A 13 -19.52 -24.23 -3.47
C LEU A 13 -18.75 -23.41 -2.44
N ALA A 14 -18.07 -24.04 -1.48
CA ALA A 14 -17.40 -23.29 -0.41
C ALA A 14 -16.01 -22.85 -0.84
N ASP A 15 -15.72 -21.58 -0.62
CA ASP A 15 -14.37 -21.11 -0.38
C ASP A 15 -14.14 -21.08 1.14
N PHE A 16 -13.03 -21.64 1.60
CA PHE A 16 -12.72 -21.77 3.03
C PHE A 16 -11.92 -20.55 3.53
N SER A 17 -12.47 -19.37 3.29
CA SER A 17 -11.94 -18.08 3.76
C SER A 17 -12.89 -17.44 4.78
N GLN A 18 -12.38 -16.51 5.59
CA GLN A 18 -13.20 -15.73 6.53
C GLN A 18 -13.39 -14.31 5.97
N PRO A 19 -14.48 -14.03 5.24
CA PRO A 19 -14.67 -12.73 4.62
C PRO A 19 -14.98 -11.67 5.68
N VAL A 20 -14.46 -10.46 5.46
CA VAL A 20 -14.97 -9.27 6.14
C VAL A 20 -16.32 -8.94 5.50
N MET A 21 -17.39 -8.97 6.30
CA MET A 21 -18.75 -8.76 5.80
C MET A 21 -19.59 -7.96 6.77
N ASN A 22 -20.54 -7.18 6.22
CA ASN A 22 -21.61 -6.61 7.00
C ASN A 22 -22.73 -7.65 7.10
N ILE A 23 -23.06 -8.09 8.31
CA ILE A 23 -24.03 -9.16 8.53
C ILE A 23 -25.45 -8.58 8.43
N ASN A 24 -26.23 -9.09 7.47
CA ASN A 24 -27.63 -8.69 7.27
C ASN A 24 -28.56 -9.57 8.13
N SER A 25 -28.27 -10.86 8.23
CA SER A 25 -29.06 -11.80 9.03
C SER A 25 -28.26 -13.04 9.45
N ILE A 26 -28.68 -13.63 10.58
CA ILE A 26 -28.11 -14.87 11.13
C ILE A 26 -29.25 -15.86 11.35
N GLY A 27 -29.09 -17.07 10.81
CA GLY A 27 -30.00 -18.19 11.04
C GLY A 27 -29.29 -19.34 11.75
N TYR A 28 -30.02 -20.06 12.60
CA TYR A 28 -29.52 -21.26 13.29
C TYR A 28 -30.36 -22.48 12.93
N GLY A 29 -29.70 -23.55 12.49
CA GLY A 29 -30.30 -24.86 12.27
C GLY A 29 -29.86 -25.83 13.36
N LEU A 30 -30.82 -26.40 14.09
CA LEU A 30 -30.56 -27.43 15.08
C LEU A 30 -30.62 -28.81 14.42
N GLY A 31 -29.59 -29.62 14.61
CA GLY A 31 -29.64 -31.02 14.21
C GLY A 31 -30.48 -31.84 15.18
N THR A 32 -31.07 -32.94 14.71
CA THR A 32 -31.93 -33.83 15.51
C THR A 32 -31.17 -34.73 16.49
N ARG A 33 -29.83 -34.78 16.40
CA ARG A 33 -28.96 -35.53 17.31
C ARG A 33 -28.50 -34.61 18.44
N ASP A 34 -28.41 -35.13 19.65
CA ASP A 34 -28.02 -34.37 20.84
C ASP A 34 -26.76 -34.99 21.48
N PRO A 35 -25.55 -34.68 20.96
CA PRO A 35 -24.30 -35.20 21.50
C PRO A 35 -23.88 -34.43 22.75
N GLU A 36 -23.47 -35.14 23.80
CA GLU A 36 -23.10 -34.53 25.10
C GLU A 36 -21.85 -33.63 25.02
N SER A 37 -20.95 -33.87 24.08
CA SER A 37 -19.64 -33.21 24.02
C SER A 37 -19.58 -31.94 23.18
N TYR A 38 -20.62 -31.62 22.40
CA TYR A 38 -20.66 -30.41 21.57
C TYR A 38 -22.08 -30.03 21.16
N PRO A 39 -22.38 -28.74 20.96
CA PRO A 39 -23.67 -28.31 20.42
C PRO A 39 -23.82 -28.74 18.95
N ASN A 40 -24.91 -29.44 18.62
CA ASN A 40 -25.24 -29.82 17.24
C ASN A 40 -26.03 -28.71 16.52
N VAL A 41 -25.39 -27.56 16.34
CA VAL A 41 -25.99 -26.37 15.75
C VAL A 41 -25.16 -25.90 14.55
N LEU A 42 -25.84 -25.54 13.47
CA LEU A 42 -25.25 -24.87 12.31
C LEU A 42 -25.73 -23.43 12.27
N SER A 43 -24.82 -22.47 12.17
CA SER A 43 -25.17 -21.07 11.91
C SER A 43 -24.93 -20.71 10.44
N LEU A 44 -25.90 -20.05 9.82
CA LEU A 44 -25.76 -19.43 8.50
C LEU A 44 -25.78 -17.91 8.66
N TRP A 45 -24.74 -17.25 8.16
CA TRP A 45 -24.64 -15.80 8.17
C TRP A 45 -24.81 -15.31 6.74
N ILE A 46 -25.77 -14.43 6.52
CA ILE A 46 -26.03 -13.81 5.22
C ILE A 46 -25.73 -12.33 5.35
N GLY A 47 -24.97 -11.81 4.42
CA GLY A 47 -24.59 -10.41 4.41
C GLY A 47 -23.82 -10.05 3.17
N ASP A 48 -23.59 -8.76 3.02
CA ASP A 48 -22.84 -8.22 1.90
C ASP A 48 -21.36 -8.20 2.25
N LEU A 49 -20.52 -8.60 1.29
CA LEU A 49 -19.09 -8.46 1.44
C LEU A 49 -18.78 -6.99 1.74
N SER A 50 -18.17 -6.77 2.89
CA SER A 50 -17.56 -5.50 3.22
C SER A 50 -16.26 -5.49 2.44
N VAL A 51 -16.36 -5.25 1.13
CA VAL A 51 -15.21 -4.75 0.38
C VAL A 51 -15.11 -3.30 0.82
N PRO A 52 -14.08 -2.90 1.59
CA PRO A 52 -13.80 -1.49 1.74
C PRO A 52 -13.70 -0.95 0.32
N LYS A 53 -14.53 0.03 -0.04
CA LYS A 53 -14.33 0.78 -1.28
C LYS A 53 -12.89 1.32 -1.22
N ASP A 54 -12.01 0.73 -2.04
CA ASP A 54 -10.64 1.19 -2.29
C ASP A 54 -9.64 1.22 -1.10
N GLU A 55 -9.86 0.45 -0.04
CA GLU A 55 -8.84 0.26 1.01
C GLU A 55 -8.44 -1.22 1.12
N THR A 56 -7.77 -1.76 0.11
CA THR A 56 -6.81 -2.82 0.41
C THR A 56 -5.78 -2.20 1.34
N GLY A 57 -5.69 -2.69 2.57
CA GLY A 57 -4.80 -2.12 3.58
C GLY A 57 -3.37 -1.98 3.05
N ILE A 58 -2.63 -0.99 3.54
CA ILE A 58 -1.22 -0.89 3.23
C ILE A 58 -0.47 -1.86 4.15
N ILE A 59 0.44 -2.64 3.59
CA ILE A 59 1.32 -3.52 4.36
C ILE A 59 2.78 -3.17 4.11
N LEU A 60 3.60 -3.41 5.12
CA LEU A 60 5.04 -3.33 5.06
C LEU A 60 5.62 -4.74 5.00
N LEU A 61 6.37 -5.01 3.94
CA LEU A 61 7.18 -6.21 3.77
C LEU A 61 8.62 -5.92 4.16
N GLU A 62 9.20 -6.78 5.00
CA GLU A 62 10.56 -6.65 5.51
C GLU A 62 11.35 -7.95 5.44
N THR A 63 12.57 -7.90 4.92
CA THR A 63 13.51 -9.02 4.97
C THR A 63 14.96 -8.55 5.19
N ASN A 64 15.74 -9.34 5.92
CA ASN A 64 17.15 -9.08 6.17
C ASN A 64 17.99 -9.89 5.17
N LEU A 65 18.99 -9.26 4.57
CA LEU A 65 19.85 -9.83 3.52
C LEU A 65 21.33 -9.58 3.89
N ASP A 66 22.13 -10.63 4.10
CA ASP A 66 23.58 -10.52 4.40
C ASP A 66 24.49 -11.02 3.26
N ASP A 67 23.92 -11.61 2.22
CA ASP A 67 24.60 -12.27 1.10
C ASP A 67 24.06 -11.83 -0.27
N THR A 68 23.21 -10.80 -0.31
CA THR A 68 22.75 -10.14 -1.55
C THR A 68 23.63 -8.91 -1.86
N THR A 69 24.04 -8.74 -3.12
CA THR A 69 24.90 -7.62 -3.55
C THR A 69 24.10 -6.33 -3.75
N GLY A 70 24.79 -5.19 -3.71
CA GLY A 70 24.17 -3.89 -3.97
C GLY A 70 23.57 -3.75 -5.38
N GLU A 71 24.15 -4.40 -6.38
CA GLU A 71 23.62 -4.41 -7.75
C GLU A 71 22.27 -5.13 -7.82
N THR A 72 22.17 -6.31 -7.18
CA THR A 72 20.90 -7.03 -7.08
C THR A 72 19.86 -6.22 -6.30
N LEU A 73 20.25 -5.55 -5.21
CA LEU A 73 19.34 -4.68 -4.47
C LEU A 73 18.81 -3.53 -5.32
N GLY A 74 19.65 -2.89 -6.15
CA GLY A 74 19.24 -1.85 -7.08
C GLY A 74 18.22 -2.36 -8.10
N TYR A 75 18.49 -3.50 -8.72
CA TYR A 75 17.55 -4.16 -9.65
C TYR A 75 16.21 -4.50 -8.98
N VAL A 76 16.25 -5.10 -7.78
CA VAL A 76 15.05 -5.45 -7.03
C VAL A 76 14.23 -4.19 -6.69
N GLN A 77 14.88 -3.09 -6.31
CA GLN A 77 14.19 -1.83 -6.02
C GLN A 77 13.42 -1.30 -7.24
N GLU A 78 14.08 -1.22 -8.39
CA GLU A 78 13.45 -0.77 -9.64
C GLU A 78 12.25 -1.63 -10.01
N LYS A 79 12.42 -2.96 -9.94
CA LYS A 79 11.33 -3.91 -10.25
C LYS A 79 10.18 -3.86 -9.27
N LEU A 80 10.46 -3.65 -7.97
CA LEU A 80 9.39 -3.49 -6.99
C LEU A 80 8.52 -2.26 -7.30
N PHE A 81 9.11 -1.14 -7.71
CA PHE A 81 8.34 0.02 -8.17
C PHE A 81 7.52 -0.29 -9.43
N GLU A 82 8.08 -0.99 -10.42
CA GLU A 82 7.34 -1.43 -11.62
C GLU A 82 6.17 -2.35 -11.27
N LEU A 83 6.30 -3.17 -10.22
CA LEU A 83 5.27 -4.10 -9.75
C LEU A 83 4.19 -3.41 -8.89
N GLY A 84 4.31 -2.12 -8.62
CA GLY A 84 3.32 -1.32 -7.89
C GLY A 84 3.64 -1.07 -6.41
N ALA A 85 4.90 -1.26 -5.99
CA ALA A 85 5.29 -0.83 -4.65
C ALA A 85 5.13 0.69 -4.50
N ARG A 86 4.54 1.12 -3.38
CA ARG A 86 4.34 2.53 -3.06
C ARG A 86 5.64 3.18 -2.60
N ASP A 87 6.47 2.43 -1.89
CA ASP A 87 7.80 2.86 -1.46
C ASP A 87 8.71 1.65 -1.23
N VAL A 88 10.02 1.84 -1.43
CA VAL A 88 11.05 0.81 -1.26
C VAL A 88 12.34 1.45 -0.76
N TRP A 89 12.86 0.98 0.37
CA TRP A 89 14.11 1.48 0.93
C TRP A 89 14.98 0.39 1.54
N PHE A 90 16.24 0.75 1.74
CA PHE A 90 17.28 -0.09 2.33
C PHE A 90 17.80 0.52 3.62
N THR A 91 17.90 -0.28 4.68
CA THR A 91 18.54 0.12 5.93
C THR A 91 19.74 -0.78 6.20
N SER A 92 20.92 -0.18 6.36
CA SER A 92 22.12 -0.92 6.77
C SER A 92 21.94 -1.46 8.20
N ILE A 93 22.16 -2.75 8.39
CA ILE A 93 22.01 -3.43 9.68
C ILE A 93 23.22 -4.31 9.97
N GLN A 94 23.44 -4.60 11.25
CA GLN A 94 24.40 -5.61 11.69
C GLN A 94 23.68 -6.91 12.05
N MET A 95 24.15 -8.03 11.51
CA MET A 95 23.55 -9.35 11.70
C MET A 95 24.46 -10.28 12.53
N LYS A 96 23.92 -11.44 12.93
CA LYS A 96 24.66 -12.47 13.67
C LYS A 96 25.96 -12.85 12.96
N LYS A 97 26.93 -13.39 13.72
CA LYS A 97 28.28 -13.73 13.19
C LYS A 97 29.02 -12.51 12.60
N ASN A 98 28.70 -11.32 13.10
CA ASN A 98 29.33 -10.06 12.70
C ASN A 98 29.23 -9.76 11.20
N ARG A 99 28.12 -10.15 10.57
CA ARG A 99 27.90 -9.92 9.15
C ARG A 99 27.20 -8.58 8.95
N PRO A 100 27.75 -7.65 8.13
CA PRO A 100 26.99 -6.51 7.66
C PRO A 100 25.87 -7.02 6.72
N GLY A 101 24.69 -6.43 6.83
CA GLY A 101 23.55 -6.77 5.98
C GLY A 101 22.66 -5.57 5.72
N VAL A 102 21.60 -5.80 4.95
CA VAL A 102 20.60 -4.81 4.57
C VAL A 102 19.21 -5.31 4.94
N LEU A 103 18.42 -4.46 5.57
CA LEU A 103 16.98 -4.64 5.67
C LEU A 103 16.33 -4.02 4.43
N LEU A 104 15.77 -4.87 3.57
CA LEU A 104 14.88 -4.46 2.49
C LEU A 104 13.49 -4.23 3.10
N SER A 105 12.93 -3.06 2.83
CA SER A 105 11.58 -2.67 3.26
C SER A 105 10.78 -2.21 2.05
N SER A 106 9.58 -2.75 1.87
CA SER A 106 8.69 -2.38 0.77
C SER A 106 7.27 -2.15 1.29
N LEU A 107 6.74 -0.96 1.03
CA LEU A 107 5.38 -0.58 1.36
C LEU A 107 4.49 -0.82 0.15
N ILE A 108 3.49 -1.67 0.28
CA ILE A 108 2.65 -2.12 -0.84
C ILE A 108 1.18 -2.17 -0.46
N ASP A 109 0.31 -2.16 -1.46
CA ASP A 109 -1.08 -2.53 -1.28
C ASP A 109 -1.20 -4.03 -0.96
N GLU A 110 -2.05 -4.39 0.01
CA GLU A 110 -2.20 -5.79 0.42
C GLU A 110 -2.64 -6.71 -0.73
N SER A 111 -3.35 -6.18 -1.73
CA SER A 111 -3.79 -6.92 -2.91
C SER A 111 -2.66 -7.51 -3.75
N ILE A 112 -1.46 -6.94 -3.69
CA ILE A 112 -0.28 -7.41 -4.45
C ILE A 112 0.73 -8.17 -3.58
N LYS A 113 0.38 -8.47 -2.32
CA LYS A 113 1.25 -9.12 -1.33
C LYS A 113 1.97 -10.36 -1.85
N GLU A 114 1.22 -11.34 -2.34
CA GLU A 114 1.77 -12.64 -2.75
C GLU A 114 2.73 -12.47 -3.92
N ARG A 115 2.32 -11.72 -4.94
CA ARG A 115 3.15 -11.41 -6.12
C ARG A 115 4.48 -10.75 -5.75
N ILE A 116 4.45 -9.76 -4.85
CA ILE A 116 5.66 -9.05 -4.41
C ILE A 116 6.54 -9.95 -3.53
N ALA A 117 5.94 -10.72 -2.62
CA ALA A 117 6.67 -11.63 -1.76
C ALA A 117 7.41 -12.71 -2.57
N ASP A 118 6.73 -13.32 -3.55
CA ASP A 118 7.31 -14.32 -4.45
C ASP A 118 8.47 -13.74 -5.26
N PHE A 119 8.32 -12.52 -5.78
CA PHE A 119 9.39 -11.82 -6.50
C PHE A 119 10.62 -11.61 -5.62
N ILE A 120 10.44 -11.10 -4.39
CA ILE A 120 11.56 -10.88 -3.47
C ILE A 120 12.25 -12.21 -3.10
N MET A 121 11.50 -13.28 -2.88
CA MET A 121 12.07 -14.61 -2.57
C MET A 121 12.80 -15.22 -3.78
N LEU A 122 12.36 -14.92 -5.00
CA LEU A 122 13.00 -15.42 -6.22
C LEU A 122 14.32 -14.70 -6.53
N GLU A 123 14.35 -13.39 -6.35
CA GLU A 123 15.48 -12.54 -6.76
C GLU A 123 16.52 -12.32 -5.65
N THR A 124 16.21 -12.71 -4.41
CA THR A 124 17.11 -12.56 -3.27
C THR A 124 17.35 -13.90 -2.58
N SER A 125 18.33 -13.93 -1.70
CA SER A 125 18.67 -15.10 -0.87
C SER A 125 17.72 -15.33 0.30
N THR A 126 16.71 -14.48 0.49
CA THR A 126 15.83 -14.61 1.65
C THR A 126 15.01 -15.89 1.61
N LEU A 127 14.80 -16.48 2.80
CA LEU A 127 13.92 -17.62 2.99
C LEU A 127 12.53 -17.21 3.50
N GLY A 128 12.32 -15.92 3.79
CA GLY A 128 11.09 -15.47 4.43
C GLY A 128 10.99 -13.97 4.53
N ILE A 129 9.76 -13.48 4.47
CA ILE A 129 9.43 -12.05 4.52
C ILE A 129 8.47 -11.83 5.68
N ARG A 130 8.76 -10.82 6.50
CA ARG A 130 7.85 -10.38 7.56
C ARG A 130 6.85 -9.40 6.98
N VAL A 131 5.58 -9.54 7.37
CA VAL A 131 4.49 -8.67 6.94
C VAL A 131 3.93 -7.95 8.15
N ARG A 132 3.70 -6.64 8.03
CA ARG A 132 3.03 -5.83 9.06
C ARG A 132 1.96 -4.96 8.41
N PRO A 133 0.72 -4.90 8.95
CA PRO A 133 -0.24 -3.90 8.53
C PRO A 133 0.27 -2.49 8.92
N VAL A 134 0.01 -1.51 8.07
CA VAL A 134 0.38 -0.12 8.27
C VAL A 134 -0.87 0.75 8.13
N GLU A 135 -1.16 1.50 9.19
CA GLU A 135 -2.13 2.58 9.15
C GLU A 135 -1.43 3.86 8.72
N ARG A 136 -2.05 4.63 7.83
CA ARG A 136 -1.52 5.91 7.34
C ARG A 136 -2.52 7.02 7.58
N ILE A 137 -2.06 8.07 8.25
CA ILE A 137 -2.82 9.32 8.36
C ILE A 137 -2.37 10.22 7.22
N GLU A 138 -3.25 10.46 6.26
CA GLU A 138 -2.97 11.29 5.09
C GLU A 138 -3.69 12.63 5.18
N ALA A 139 -3.03 13.66 4.65
CA ALA A 139 -3.69 14.90 4.31
C ALA A 139 -4.31 14.75 2.92
N ASP A 140 -5.45 15.39 2.70
CA ASP A 140 -6.03 15.47 1.37
C ASP A 140 -5.04 16.15 0.43
N ARG A 141 -4.92 15.61 -0.78
CA ARG A 141 -4.07 16.17 -1.81
C ARG A 141 -4.89 16.43 -3.05
N GLU A 142 -4.66 17.59 -3.66
CA GLU A 142 -5.20 17.93 -4.96
C GLU A 142 -4.06 18.36 -5.87
N ILE A 143 -4.09 17.93 -7.13
CA ILE A 143 -3.14 18.36 -8.15
C ILE A 143 -3.91 19.29 -9.06
N GLU A 144 -3.48 20.54 -9.13
CA GLU A 144 -4.06 21.54 -10.01
C GLU A 144 -3.01 22.04 -11.00
N SER A 145 -3.47 22.44 -12.19
CA SER A 145 -2.62 23.10 -13.17
C SER A 145 -2.47 24.57 -12.79
N PHE A 146 -1.24 25.05 -12.67
CA PHE A 146 -0.96 26.43 -12.29
C PHE A 146 -0.16 27.17 -13.36
N GLU A 147 -0.72 28.26 -13.85
CA GLU A 147 -0.05 29.16 -14.79
C GLU A 147 0.89 30.10 -14.04
N SER A 148 2.18 29.73 -13.99
CA SER A 148 3.23 30.55 -13.38
C SER A 148 3.86 31.50 -14.40
N SER A 149 4.69 32.43 -13.91
CA SER A 149 5.51 33.29 -14.77
C SER A 149 6.51 32.53 -15.66
N LEU A 150 6.79 31.26 -15.36
CA LEU A 150 7.68 30.37 -16.10
C LEU A 150 6.93 29.33 -16.95
N GLY A 151 5.60 29.45 -17.02
CA GLY A 151 4.74 28.52 -17.75
C GLY A 151 3.87 27.67 -16.84
N ASN A 152 3.15 26.72 -17.46
CA ASN A 152 2.19 25.89 -16.76
C ASN A 152 2.89 24.75 -16.00
N VAL A 153 2.59 24.63 -14.71
CA VAL A 153 3.20 23.64 -13.80
C VAL A 153 2.10 23.00 -12.96
N GLY A 154 2.11 21.67 -12.83
CA GLY A 154 1.29 21.01 -11.83
C GLY A 154 1.68 21.43 -10.40
N ILE A 155 0.73 21.82 -9.56
CA ILE A 155 0.96 22.10 -8.14
C ILE A 155 0.21 21.10 -7.27
N LYS A 156 0.90 20.57 -6.26
CA LYS A 156 0.33 19.72 -5.22
C LYS A 156 -0.14 20.61 -4.07
N LEU A 157 -1.45 20.70 -3.91
CA LEU A 157 -2.11 21.35 -2.77
C LEU A 157 -2.29 20.32 -1.65
N LYS A 158 -1.65 20.55 -0.51
CA LYS A 158 -1.91 19.77 0.71
C LYS A 158 -3.04 20.44 1.46
N LYS A 159 -4.17 19.75 1.61
CA LYS A 159 -5.35 20.21 2.33
C LYS A 159 -5.49 19.51 3.68
N LYS A 160 -5.86 20.26 4.71
CA LYS A 160 -6.19 19.74 6.04
C LYS A 160 -7.50 20.39 6.48
N ASN A 161 -8.51 19.57 6.77
CA ASN A 161 -9.86 20.03 7.10
C ASN A 161 -10.44 20.99 6.02
N GLY A 162 -10.20 20.69 4.74
CA GLY A 162 -10.64 21.52 3.62
C GLY A 162 -9.81 22.79 3.35
N LEU A 163 -8.88 23.15 4.23
CA LEU A 163 -7.99 24.32 4.06
C LEU A 163 -6.67 23.91 3.41
N VAL A 164 -6.22 24.63 2.39
CA VAL A 164 -4.88 24.46 1.84
C VAL A 164 -3.86 24.94 2.87
N VAL A 165 -2.96 24.05 3.30
CA VAL A 165 -1.92 24.34 4.31
C VAL A 165 -0.51 24.33 3.76
N SER A 166 -0.32 23.83 2.53
CA SER A 166 0.97 23.86 1.84
C SER A 166 0.77 23.68 0.34
N VAL A 167 1.64 24.31 -0.44
CA VAL A 167 1.73 24.17 -1.89
C VAL A 167 3.11 23.67 -2.27
N SER A 168 3.19 22.76 -3.24
CA SER A 168 4.46 22.24 -3.74
C SER A 168 4.40 22.02 -5.26
N PRO A 169 5.29 22.66 -6.05
CA PRO A 169 5.35 22.43 -7.49
C PRO A 169 5.71 20.98 -7.83
N GLU A 170 5.21 20.49 -8.96
CA GLU A 170 5.58 19.19 -9.49
C GLU A 170 7.03 19.22 -10.00
N TYR A 171 7.84 18.29 -9.49
CA TYR A 171 9.27 18.24 -9.76
C TYR A 171 9.58 18.03 -11.25
N GLU A 172 8.89 17.12 -11.92
CA GLU A 172 9.16 16.79 -13.33
C GLU A 172 8.84 17.97 -14.26
N ASP A 173 7.79 18.75 -13.98
CA ASP A 173 7.50 19.96 -14.74
C ASP A 173 8.54 21.06 -14.48
N CYS A 174 8.94 21.26 -13.23
CA CYS A 174 10.01 22.19 -12.90
C CYS A 174 11.34 21.81 -13.57
N LYS A 175 11.63 20.51 -13.67
CA LYS A 175 12.82 19.98 -14.34
C LYS A 175 12.79 20.19 -15.85
N LYS A 176 11.63 20.06 -16.50
CA LYS A 176 11.46 20.38 -17.92
C LYS A 176 11.72 21.86 -18.17
N ILE A 177 11.11 22.75 -17.38
CA ILE A 177 11.32 24.21 -17.49
C ILE A 177 12.79 24.57 -17.27
N ALA A 178 13.40 24.05 -16.19
CA ALA A 178 14.81 24.29 -15.88
C ALA A 178 15.73 23.91 -17.06
N SER A 179 15.42 22.80 -17.73
CA SER A 179 16.20 22.29 -18.86
C SER A 179 15.99 23.10 -20.14
N ASN A 180 14.76 23.54 -20.42
CA ASN A 180 14.43 24.30 -21.62
C ASN A 180 14.92 25.75 -21.55
N ASP A 181 14.76 26.38 -20.39
CA ASP A 181 15.01 27.83 -20.22
C ASP A 181 16.39 28.12 -19.62
N SER A 182 17.19 27.07 -19.36
CA SER A 182 18.52 27.15 -18.72
C SER A 182 18.49 27.87 -17.36
N ILE A 183 17.38 27.74 -16.64
CA ILE A 183 17.20 28.29 -15.29
C ILE A 183 17.55 27.19 -14.28
N PRO A 184 18.30 27.49 -13.20
CA PRO A 184 18.54 26.52 -12.14
C PRO A 184 17.22 25.97 -11.56
N LEU A 185 17.10 24.64 -11.44
CA LEU A 185 15.89 23.97 -10.95
C LEU A 185 15.39 24.50 -9.61
N ASN A 186 16.30 24.82 -8.69
CA ASN A 186 15.95 25.39 -7.39
C ASN A 186 15.28 26.77 -7.53
N GLN A 187 15.66 27.58 -8.53
CA GLN A 187 15.03 28.86 -8.81
C GLN A 187 13.64 28.68 -9.42
N VAL A 188 13.48 27.74 -10.35
CA VAL A 188 12.16 27.39 -10.92
C VAL A 188 11.20 26.98 -9.81
N VAL A 189 11.61 26.01 -8.98
CA VAL A 189 10.80 25.53 -7.85
C VAL A 189 10.47 26.68 -6.89
N PHE A 190 11.43 27.53 -6.56
CA PHE A 190 11.22 28.67 -5.66
C PHE A 190 10.19 29.67 -6.21
N LEU A 191 10.34 30.06 -7.48
CA LEU A 191 9.46 31.06 -8.12
C LEU A 191 8.02 30.55 -8.23
N VAL A 192 7.85 29.34 -8.80
CA VAL A 192 6.54 28.72 -8.96
C VAL A 192 5.87 28.54 -7.60
N LYS A 193 6.61 28.05 -6.60
CA LYS A 193 6.09 27.88 -5.25
C LYS A 193 5.62 29.20 -4.66
N ARG A 194 6.46 30.25 -4.72
CA ARG A 194 6.14 31.57 -4.16
C ARG A 194 4.90 32.19 -4.80
N GLU A 195 4.77 32.08 -6.13
CA GLU A 195 3.59 32.58 -6.86
C GLU A 195 2.32 31.83 -6.48
N ALA A 196 2.40 30.49 -6.41
CA ALA A 196 1.27 29.67 -6.04
C ALA A 196 0.86 29.88 -4.57
N GLU A 197 1.81 29.95 -3.63
CA GLU A 197 1.52 30.29 -2.22
C GLU A 197 0.81 31.64 -2.10
N GLY A 198 1.22 32.61 -2.92
CA GLY A 198 0.59 33.92 -3.01
C GLY A 198 -0.89 33.89 -3.43
N ILE A 199 -1.40 32.79 -3.99
CA ILE A 199 -2.81 32.64 -4.39
C ILE A 199 -3.55 31.69 -3.45
N TYR A 200 -2.96 30.52 -3.17
CA TYR A 200 -3.65 29.43 -2.49
C TYR A 200 -3.55 29.49 -0.95
N LEU A 201 -2.59 30.24 -0.40
CA LEU A 201 -2.41 30.37 1.06
C LEU A 201 -2.87 31.72 1.63
N GLN A 202 -3.61 32.52 0.86
CA GLN A 202 -4.05 33.86 1.31
C GLN A 202 -5.02 33.85 2.51
N ASN A 203 -5.58 32.69 2.88
CA ASN A 203 -6.65 32.55 3.88
C ASN A 203 -6.24 31.78 5.15
N ILE A 204 -4.95 31.77 5.50
CA ILE A 204 -4.45 31.27 6.80
C ILE A 204 -4.21 32.43 7.76
#